data_AF-A0A7V9NIM8-F1
#
_entry.id   AF-A0A7V9NIM8-F1
#
_cell.length_a   1.000
_cell.length_b   1.000
_cell.length_c   1.000
_cell.angle_alpha   90.00
_cell.angle_beta   90.00
_cell.angle_gamma   90.00
#
_symmetry.space_group_name_H-M   'P 1'
#
loop_
_entity.id
_entity.type
_entity.pdbx_description
1 polymer ?
#
loop_
_entity_poly.entity_id
_entity_poly.type
_entity_poly.pdbx_seq_one_letter_code
_entity_poly.pdbx_strand_id
1 'polypeptide(L)' 'ADVVIWSGDPFSVYSRAERVFIDGALLFDRSDPSSGPRRDFSLGILPEGAR' A
#
# COMPACT_ATOMS: atom_id res chain seq x y z
N ALA A 1 4.76 14.43 12.67
CA ALA A 1 5.09 15.02 11.36
C ALA A 1 5.03 13.90 10.35
N ASP A 2 4.35 14.14 9.23
CA ASP A 2 3.96 13.07 8.30
C ASP A 2 4.70 13.26 6.99
N VAL A 3 5.27 12.17 6.47
CA VAL A 3 6.19 12.20 5.34
C VAL A 3 5.95 11.01 4.43
N VAL A 4 5.98 11.26 3.13
CA VAL A 4 5.93 10.21 2.10
C VAL A 4 7.22 10.26 1.28
N ILE A 5 7.88 9.12 1.17
CA ILE A 5 9.01 8.90 0.25
C ILE A 5 8.43 8.37 -1.06
N TRP A 6 8.71 9.07 -2.16
CA TRP A 6 8.27 8.69 -3.51
C TRP A 6 9.43 8.11 -4.32
N SER A 7 9.12 7.17 -5.21
CA SER A 7 10.10 6.56 -6.14
C SER A 7 10.60 7.54 -7.22
N GLY A 8 10.11 8.77 -7.24
CA GLY A 8 10.36 9.78 -8.26
C GLY A 8 9.59 11.07 -7.97
N ASP A 9 9.42 11.92 -8.99
CA ASP A 9 8.64 13.16 -8.87
C ASP A 9 7.18 12.86 -8.44
N PRO A 10 6.67 13.47 -7.35
CA PRO A 10 5.37 13.12 -6.80
C PRO A 10 4.17 13.53 -7.68
N PHE A 11 4.36 14.34 -8.72
CA PHE A 11 3.33 14.71 -9.69
C PHE A 11 3.38 13.86 -10.97
N SER A 12 4.35 12.96 -11.10
CA SER A 12 4.36 11.95 -12.14
C SER A 12 3.39 10.81 -11.81
N VAL A 13 2.57 10.41 -12.78
CA VAL A 13 1.64 9.27 -12.67
C VAL A 13 2.35 7.91 -12.53
N TYR A 14 3.64 7.85 -12.87
CA TYR A 14 4.43 6.63 -12.73
C TYR A 14 5.06 6.47 -11.35
N SER A 15 5.10 7.56 -10.58
CA SER A 15 5.65 7.55 -9.24
C SER A 15 4.75 6.78 -8.28
N ARG A 16 5.38 6.04 -7.39
CA ARG A 16 4.70 5.24 -6.36
C ARG A 16 5.28 5.62 -5.02
N ALA A 17 4.43 5.60 -3.99
CA ALA A 17 4.91 5.70 -2.62
C ALA A 17 5.79 4.49 -2.31
N GLU A 18 7.01 4.75 -1.84
CA GLU A 18 7.93 3.73 -1.35
C GLU A 18 7.75 3.50 0.14
N ARG A 19 7.69 4.60 0.92
CA ARG A 19 7.47 4.55 2.37
C ARG A 19 6.56 5.67 2.82
N VAL A 20 5.73 5.37 3.82
CA VAL A 20 4.84 6.35 4.45
C VAL A 20 5.09 6.36 5.94
N PHE A 21 5.35 7.57 6.47
CA PHE A 21 5.52 7.82 7.89
C PHE A 21 4.38 8.70 8.39
N ILE A 22 3.73 8.28 9.48
CA ILE A 22 2.69 9.04 10.17
C ILE A 22 3.14 9.17 11.62
N ASP A 23 3.17 10.41 12.13
CA ASP A 23 3.68 10.72 13.47
C ASP A 23 5.10 10.16 13.75
N GLY A 24 5.91 10.00 12.69
CA GLY A 24 7.26 9.45 12.75
C GLY A 24 7.36 7.92 12.77
N ALA A 25 6.25 7.18 12.78
CA ALA A 25 6.23 5.73 12.67
C ALA A 25 6.13 5.29 11.18
N LEU A 26 6.83 4.22 10.81
CA LEU A 26 6.74 3.61 9.48
C LEU A 26 5.46 2.77 9.39
N LEU A 27 4.52 3.18 8.53
CA LEU A 27 3.20 2.56 8.40
C LEU A 27 3.04 1.76 7.10
N PHE A 28 3.83 2.09 6.08
CA PHE A 28 3.84 1.38 4.80
C PHE A 28 5.27 1.33 4.26
N ASP A 29 5.71 0.16 3.80
CA ASP A 29 6.95 -0.02 3.05
C ASP A 29 6.71 -0.94 1.85
N ARG A 30 6.84 -0.38 0.65
CA ARG A 30 6.59 -1.10 -0.60
C ARG A 30 7.47 -2.34 -0.79
N SER A 31 8.65 -2.37 -0.18
CA SER A 31 9.57 -3.52 -0.22
C SER A 31 9.22 -4.62 0.77
N ASP A 32 8.35 -4.32 1.75
CA ASP A 32 7.84 -5.29 2.72
C ASP A 32 6.47 -5.84 2.25
N PRO A 33 6.39 -7.10 1.79
CA PRO A 33 5.15 -7.73 1.36
C PRO A 33 4.10 -7.82 2.47
N SER A 34 4.52 -7.78 3.75
CA SER A 34 3.64 -7.86 4.91
C SER A 34 3.00 -6.52 5.28
N SER A 35 3.53 -5.40 4.77
CA SER A 35 3.03 -4.05 5.04
C SER A 35 1.79 -3.66 4.19
N GLY A 36 1.27 -4.59 3.39
CA GLY A 36 0.13 -4.34 2.52
C GLY A 36 -1.09 -3.85 3.30
N PRO A 37 -1.90 -2.93 2.72
CA PRO A 37 -3.11 -2.44 3.37
C PRO A 37 -4.05 -3.62 3.65
N ARG A 38 -4.57 -3.70 4.89
CA ARG A 38 -5.68 -4.60 5.19
C ARG A 38 -6.88 -4.17 4.37
N ARG A 39 -7.29 -5.05 3.47
CA ARG A 39 -8.48 -4.88 2.64
C ARG A 39 -9.69 -5.29 3.47
N ASP A 40 -10.68 -4.43 3.55
CA ASP A 40 -11.93 -4.64 4.28
C ASP A 40 -13.05 -5.21 3.40
N PHE A 41 -12.80 -5.40 2.10
CA PHE A 41 -13.75 -6.02 1.19
C PHE A 41 -13.61 -7.54 1.17
N SER A 42 -14.74 -8.23 1.32
CA SER A 42 -14.88 -9.63 0.94
C SER A 42 -15.33 -9.72 -0.52
N LEU A 43 -14.67 -10.52 -1.35
CA LEU A 43 -15.10 -10.79 -2.74
C LEU A 43 -16.34 -11.70 -2.84
N GLY A 44 -17.08 -11.87 -1.73
CA GLY A 44 -18.16 -12.83 -1.58
C GLY A 44 -17.67 -14.25 -1.28
N ILE A 45 -18.63 -15.17 -1.10
CA ILE A 45 -18.36 -16.61 -1.09
C ILE A 45 -18.20 -17.01 -2.55
N LEU A 46 -16.98 -17.32 -2.99
CA LEU A 46 -16.77 -18.02 -4.25
C LEU A 46 -17.53 -19.35 -4.14
N PRO A 47 -18.53 -19.64 -5.00
CA PRO A 47 -19.10 -20.98 -5.04
C PRO A 47 -17.99 -21.98 -5.38
N GLU A 48 -18.04 -23.17 -4.78
CA GLU A 48 -17.13 -24.26 -5.13
C GLU A 48 -17.11 -24.44 -6.66
N GLY A 49 -15.95 -24.18 -7.28
CA GLY A 49 -15.73 -24.46 -8.70
C GLY A 49 -15.39 -23.28 -9.62
N ALA A 50 -15.32 -22.04 -9.14
CA ALA A 50 -14.78 -20.94 -9.95
C ALA A 50 -13.24 -20.99 -9.98
N ARG A 51 -12.69 -21.73 -10.95
CA ARG A 51 -11.26 -21.74 -11.30
C ARG A 51 -10.99 -20.83 -12.49
#